data_AF-A0A521RMJ1-F1
#
_entry.id   AF-A0A521RMJ1-F1
#
_cell.length_a   1.000
_cell.length_b   1.000
_cell.length_c   1.000
_cell.angle_alpha   90.00
_cell.angle_beta   90.00
_cell.angle_gamma   90.00
#
_symmetry.space_group_name_H-M   'P 1'
#
loop_
_entity.id
_entity.type
_entity.pdbx_description
1 polymer ?
#
loop_
_entity_poly.entity_id
_entity_poly.type
_entity_poly.pdbx_seq_one_letter_code
_entity_poly.pdbx_strand_id
1 'polypeptide(L)'
;MREKESEPRVVVDQLSRIRAPGAGRWLVAWRIRSLGQGTLKILSARLPHSLFRCEERELAAVLTLQAKESARLELPVKCAEPPGTIVENAFLILRVLWSEEPWHILARLRVSVNKEGAPETATELVTAQPVGFSVPMKGKS
;
A
#
# COMPACT_ATOMS: atom_id res chain seq x y z
N MET A 1 3.56 -29.56 12.31
CA MET A 1 2.33 -28.89 11.85
C MET A 1 2.72 -27.49 11.39
N ARG A 2 2.60 -27.17 10.09
CA ARG A 2 2.73 -25.77 9.64
C ARG A 2 1.36 -25.13 9.82
N GLU A 3 1.27 -24.05 10.59
CA GLU A 3 0.06 -23.24 10.63
C GLU A 3 -0.29 -22.81 9.21
N LYS A 4 -1.52 -23.10 8.80
CA LYS A 4 -2.04 -22.72 7.48
C LYS A 4 -2.27 -21.22 7.55
N GLU A 5 -1.45 -20.46 6.84
CA GLU A 5 -1.61 -19.01 6.74
C GLU A 5 -3.01 -18.70 6.19
N SER A 6 -3.73 -17.78 6.83
CA SER A 6 -5.13 -17.46 6.50
C SER A 6 -5.27 -16.16 5.70
N GLU A 7 -4.21 -15.34 5.63
CA GLU A 7 -4.21 -14.03 4.98
C GLU A 7 -2.81 -13.67 4.46
N PRO A 8 -2.70 -12.81 3.42
CA PRO A 8 -1.41 -12.29 2.99
C PRO A 8 -0.82 -11.37 4.05
N ARG A 9 0.44 -11.61 4.42
CA ARG A 9 1.19 -10.74 5.33
C ARG A 9 2.32 -10.06 4.60
N VAL A 10 2.42 -8.74 4.75
CA VAL A 10 3.50 -7.94 4.14
C VAL A 10 4.08 -6.91 5.10
N VAL A 11 5.32 -6.52 4.82
CA VAL A 11 5.95 -5.31 5.39
C VAL A 11 6.07 -4.27 4.28
N VAL A 12 5.81 -3.02 4.63
CA VAL A 12 5.91 -1.87 3.74
C VAL A 12 6.89 -0.87 4.35
N ASP A 13 7.97 -0.58 3.64
CA ASP A 13 8.95 0.43 4.06
C ASP A 13 9.14 1.47 2.95
N GLN A 14 9.24 2.76 3.29
CA GLN A 14 9.66 3.74 2.30
C GLN A 14 11.12 3.48 1.91
N LEU A 15 11.41 3.48 0.61
CA LEU A 15 12.77 3.38 0.07
C LEU A 15 13.32 4.74 -0.35
N SER A 16 12.52 5.54 -1.02
CA SER A 16 12.97 6.84 -1.53
C SER A 16 11.80 7.79 -1.76
N ARG A 17 12.13 9.09 -1.78
CA ARG A 17 11.27 10.15 -2.29
C ARG A 17 12.10 11.02 -3.23
N ILE A 18 11.58 11.28 -4.43
CA ILE A 18 12.23 12.12 -5.43
C ILE A 18 11.25 13.22 -5.81
N ARG A 19 11.69 14.47 -5.83
CA ARG A 19 10.83 15.57 -6.28
C ARG A 19 10.56 15.39 -7.77
N ALA A 20 9.29 15.35 -8.15
CA ALA A 20 8.87 15.26 -9.55
C ALA A 20 8.61 16.67 -10.12
N PRO A 21 8.62 16.84 -11.45
CA PRO A 21 8.18 18.09 -12.08
C PRO A 21 6.74 18.46 -11.68
N GLY A 22 6.55 19.73 -11.34
CA GLY A 22 5.26 20.28 -10.89
C GLY A 22 5.20 20.45 -9.37
N ALA A 23 4.56 21.54 -8.93
CA ALA A 23 4.47 21.91 -7.53
C ALA A 23 3.78 20.81 -6.69
N GLY A 24 4.40 20.45 -5.57
CA GLY A 24 3.86 19.46 -4.63
C GLY A 24 3.74 18.04 -5.18
N ARG A 25 4.60 17.66 -6.13
CA ARG A 25 4.63 16.30 -6.70
C ARG A 25 5.92 15.57 -6.37
N TRP A 26 5.76 14.30 -6.04
CA TRP A 26 6.83 13.42 -5.61
C TRP A 26 6.70 12.07 -6.32
N LEU A 27 7.81 11.45 -6.66
CA LEU A 27 7.86 10.02 -6.94
C LEU A 27 8.32 9.34 -5.65
N VAL A 28 7.41 8.59 -5.02
CA VAL A 28 7.70 7.89 -3.77
C VAL A 28 7.79 6.40 -4.06
N ALA A 29 8.82 5.76 -3.52
CA ALA A 29 9.04 4.34 -3.66
C ALA A 29 8.92 3.64 -2.32
N TRP A 30 8.27 2.48 -2.32
CA TRP A 30 8.19 1.58 -1.19
C TRP A 30 8.78 0.22 -1.53
N ARG A 31 9.35 -0.43 -0.52
CA ARG A 31 9.66 -1.85 -0.52
C ARG A 31 8.48 -2.57 0.05
N ILE A 32 7.89 -3.48 -0.73
CA ILE A 32 6.89 -4.42 -0.26
C ILE A 32 7.58 -5.75 -0.09
N ARG A 33 7.55 -6.32 1.12
CA ARG A 33 8.11 -7.66 1.40
C ARG A 33 6.99 -8.61 1.77
N SER A 34 6.86 -9.72 1.05
CA SER A 34 5.98 -10.81 1.46
C SER A 34 6.58 -11.50 2.69
N LEU A 35 5.78 -11.66 3.74
CA LEU A 35 6.13 -12.49 4.88
C LEU A 35 5.47 -13.87 4.79
N GLY A 36 4.54 -14.06 3.87
CA GLY A 36 3.80 -15.30 3.73
C GLY A 36 4.52 -16.37 2.94
N GLN A 37 3.85 -17.52 2.83
CA GLN A 37 4.26 -18.65 2.00
C GLN A 37 3.56 -18.68 0.63
N GLY A 38 2.45 -17.95 0.48
CA GLY A 38 1.74 -17.84 -0.80
C GLY A 38 2.34 -16.78 -1.72
N THR A 39 2.20 -16.99 -3.04
CA THR A 39 2.51 -16.00 -4.06
C THR A 39 1.56 -14.81 -3.94
N LEU A 40 2.11 -13.60 -3.96
CA LEU A 40 1.39 -12.34 -3.89
C LEU A 40 1.56 -11.57 -5.20
N LYS A 41 0.46 -11.31 -5.91
CA LYS A 41 0.44 -10.49 -7.13
C LYS A 41 -0.17 -9.13 -6.79
N ILE A 42 0.59 -8.05 -6.91
CA ILE A 42 0.07 -6.69 -6.73
C ILE A 42 -0.46 -6.19 -8.08
N LEU A 43 -1.74 -5.80 -8.09
CA LEU A 43 -2.47 -5.41 -9.29
C LEU A 43 -2.51 -3.89 -9.44
N SER A 44 -2.88 -3.19 -8.38
CA SER A 44 -2.96 -1.74 -8.35
C SER A 44 -2.61 -1.20 -6.97
N ALA A 45 -2.32 0.10 -6.92
CA ALA A 45 -2.12 0.82 -5.68
C ALA A 45 -2.77 2.19 -5.73
N ARG A 46 -3.19 2.69 -4.56
CA ARG A 46 -3.73 4.05 -4.39
C ARG A 46 -3.40 4.62 -3.01
N LEU A 47 -3.44 5.95 -2.94
CA LEU A 47 -3.28 6.73 -1.72
C LEU A 47 -4.46 7.73 -1.67
N PRO A 48 -5.53 7.47 -0.90
CA PRO A 48 -6.75 8.27 -0.98
C PRO A 48 -6.75 9.53 -0.09
N HIS A 49 -5.72 9.72 0.76
CA HIS A 49 -5.73 10.79 1.75
C HIS A 49 -5.56 12.17 1.09
N SER A 50 -6.46 13.12 1.36
CA SER A 50 -6.52 14.42 0.66
C SER A 50 -5.18 15.18 0.58
N LEU A 51 -4.39 15.15 1.66
CA LEU A 51 -3.09 15.82 1.80
C LEU A 51 -1.88 14.99 1.29
N PHE A 52 -2.07 13.69 1.06
CA PHE A 52 -1.04 12.76 0.60
C PHE A 52 -1.70 11.72 -0.31
N ARG A 53 -1.82 12.06 -1.60
CA ARG A 53 -2.69 11.30 -2.53
C ARG A 53 -2.03 10.85 -3.82
N CYS A 54 -2.55 9.75 -4.32
CA CYS A 54 -2.34 9.19 -5.65
C CYS A 54 -3.65 8.49 -6.01
N GLU A 55 -4.22 8.85 -7.15
CA GLU A 55 -5.35 8.12 -7.72
C GLU A 55 -4.98 6.65 -7.93
N GLU A 56 -5.98 5.80 -8.06
CA GLU A 56 -5.71 4.39 -8.32
C GLU A 56 -4.92 4.22 -9.61
N ARG A 57 -3.85 3.44 -9.50
CA ARG A 57 -2.96 3.14 -10.60
C ARG A 57 -2.80 1.64 -10.71
N GLU A 58 -3.29 1.10 -11.83
CA GLU A 58 -2.96 -0.25 -12.24
C GLU A 58 -1.48 -0.33 -12.61
N LEU A 59 -0.84 -1.43 -12.21
CA LEU A 59 0.55 -1.68 -12.54
C LEU A 59 0.62 -2.24 -13.96
N ALA A 60 1.39 -1.57 -14.82
CA ALA A 60 1.55 -1.98 -16.22
C ALA A 60 2.12 -3.40 -16.36
N ALA A 61 2.94 -3.83 -15.39
CA ALA A 61 3.34 -5.21 -15.20
C ALA A 61 2.92 -5.63 -13.79
N VAL A 62 2.24 -6.77 -13.68
CA VAL A 62 1.83 -7.33 -12.38
C VAL A 62 3.09 -7.63 -11.56
N LEU A 63 3.21 -6.95 -10.43
CA LEU A 63 4.32 -7.14 -9.51
C LEU A 63 4.08 -8.45 -8.73
N THR A 64 4.80 -9.50 -9.09
CA THR A 64 4.64 -10.83 -8.46
C THR A 64 5.76 -11.06 -7.46
N LEU A 65 5.38 -11.43 -6.24
CA LEU A 65 6.26 -11.75 -5.12
C LEU A 65 6.04 -13.22 -4.73
N GLN A 66 7.10 -14.02 -4.79
CA GLN A 66 7.10 -15.34 -4.17
C GLN A 66 7.21 -15.23 -2.65
N ALA A 67 7.12 -16.38 -1.98
CA ALA A 67 7.31 -16.47 -0.54
C ALA A 67 8.61 -15.78 -0.11
N LYS A 68 8.53 -14.89 0.88
CA LYS A 68 9.67 -14.16 1.45
C LYS A 68 10.39 -13.18 0.51
N GLU A 69 9.90 -12.97 -0.70
CA GLU A 69 10.48 -12.01 -1.63
C GLU A 69 10.10 -10.57 -1.29
N SER A 70 10.82 -9.63 -1.91
CA SER A 70 10.49 -8.22 -1.87
C SER A 70 10.60 -7.56 -3.23
N ALA A 71 9.81 -6.51 -3.42
CA ALA A 71 9.77 -5.76 -4.66
C ALA A 71 9.58 -4.26 -4.40
N ARG A 72 9.97 -3.46 -5.38
CA ARG A 72 9.86 -2.01 -5.35
C ARG A 72 8.57 -1.58 -6.03
N LEU A 73 7.77 -0.79 -5.33
CA LEU A 73 6.58 -0.13 -5.86
C LEU A 73 6.82 1.38 -5.88
N GLU A 74 6.66 2.01 -7.04
CA GLU A 74 6.81 3.46 -7.19
C GLU A 74 5.50 4.11 -7.62
N LEU A 75 5.11 5.18 -6.92
CA LEU A 75 3.88 5.93 -7.24
C LEU A 75 4.14 7.44 -7.31
N PRO A 76 3.49 8.15 -8.25
CA PRO A 76 3.45 9.59 -8.25
C PRO A 76 2.49 10.07 -7.15
N VAL A 77 3.01 10.78 -6.16
CA VAL A 77 2.26 11.29 -5.02
C VAL A 77 2.14 12.80 -5.10
N LYS A 78 0.93 13.30 -4.88
CA LYS A 78 0.66 14.71 -4.60
C LYS A 78 0.73 14.94 -3.09
N CYS A 79 1.66 15.79 -2.69
CA CYS A 79 1.83 16.30 -1.33
C CYS A 79 2.46 17.69 -1.44
N ALA A 80 1.68 18.71 -1.11
CA ALA A 80 2.06 20.13 -1.21
C ALA A 80 2.02 20.83 0.16
N GLU A 81 1.96 20.03 1.23
CA GLU A 81 1.87 20.51 2.59
C GLU A 81 3.17 21.22 3.01
N PRO A 82 3.08 22.20 3.92
CA PRO A 82 4.26 22.91 4.39
C PRO A 82 5.19 21.99 5.23
N PRO A 83 6.50 22.32 5.32
CA PRO A 83 7.40 21.68 6.26
C PRO A 83 6.88 21.64 7.68
N GLY A 84 7.06 20.51 8.37
CA GLY A 84 6.58 20.28 9.73
C GLY A 84 5.16 19.69 9.81
N THR A 85 4.42 19.64 8.70
CA THR A 85 3.11 18.99 8.68
C THR A 85 3.23 17.49 8.96
N ILE A 86 2.32 17.00 9.81
CA ILE A 86 2.10 15.58 10.06
C ILE A 86 0.73 15.19 9.50
N VAL A 87 0.71 14.19 8.62
CA VAL A 87 -0.52 13.56 8.12
C VAL A 87 -0.65 12.21 8.79
N GLU A 88 -1.65 12.08 9.64
CA GLU A 88 -2.00 10.82 10.31
C GLU A 88 -3.06 10.06 9.51
N ASN A 89 -3.16 8.75 9.74
CA ASN A 89 -4.17 7.89 9.11
C ASN A 89 -4.18 7.95 7.57
N ALA A 90 -3.03 8.23 6.95
CA ALA A 90 -2.86 8.02 5.52
C ALA A 90 -2.78 6.53 5.24
N PHE A 91 -3.24 6.08 4.07
CA PHE A 91 -3.19 4.66 3.70
C PHE A 91 -2.56 4.48 2.34
N LEU A 92 -1.58 3.57 2.25
CA LEU A 92 -1.23 2.89 1.00
C LEU A 92 -2.13 1.66 0.88
N ILE A 93 -3.01 1.68 -0.11
CA ILE A 93 -3.95 0.60 -0.38
C ILE A 93 -3.45 -0.17 -1.60
N LEU A 94 -3.25 -1.47 -1.44
CA LEU A 94 -2.85 -2.38 -2.51
C LEU A 94 -4.01 -3.32 -2.82
N ARG A 95 -4.38 -3.43 -4.09
CA ARG A 95 -5.20 -4.54 -4.58
C ARG A 95 -4.28 -5.67 -4.99
N VAL A 96 -4.51 -6.84 -4.44
CA VAL A 96 -3.62 -7.99 -4.65
C VAL A 96 -4.43 -9.26 -4.94
N LEU A 97 -3.79 -10.21 -5.60
CA LEU A 97 -4.17 -11.62 -5.54
C LEU A 97 -3.19 -12.35 -4.63
N TRP A 98 -3.71 -13.13 -3.69
CA TRP A 98 -2.91 -14.04 -2.87
C TRP A 98 -3.48 -15.44 -3.00
N SER A 99 -2.67 -16.37 -3.51
CA SER A 99 -3.15 -17.70 -3.90
C SER A 99 -4.39 -17.65 -4.82
N GLU A 100 -4.38 -16.70 -5.78
CA GLU A 100 -5.46 -16.39 -6.73
C GLU A 100 -6.76 -15.80 -6.12
N GLU A 101 -6.84 -15.65 -4.80
CA GLU A 101 -7.96 -14.98 -4.14
C GLU A 101 -7.72 -13.46 -4.07
N PRO A 102 -8.74 -12.61 -4.26
CA PRO A 102 -8.57 -11.15 -4.22
C PRO A 102 -8.57 -10.60 -2.80
N TRP A 103 -7.62 -9.71 -2.50
CA TRP A 103 -7.48 -9.05 -1.20
C TRP A 103 -7.17 -7.55 -1.36
N HIS A 104 -7.52 -6.79 -0.33
CA HIS A 104 -6.98 -5.47 -0.05
C HIS A 104 -5.94 -5.56 1.05
N ILE A 105 -4.75 -5.02 0.81
CA ILE A 105 -3.77 -4.75 1.85
C ILE A 105 -3.81 -3.25 2.14
N LEU A 106 -3.97 -2.91 3.42
CA LEU A 106 -4.07 -1.55 3.93
C LEU A 106 -2.85 -1.28 4.82
N ALA A 107 -1.90 -0.51 4.32
CA ALA A 107 -0.78 -0.03 5.13
C ALA A 107 -1.10 1.38 5.65
N ARG A 108 -1.35 1.50 6.96
CA ARG A 108 -1.52 2.80 7.63
C ARG A 108 -0.16 3.47 7.77
N LEU A 109 -0.07 4.67 7.24
CA LEU A 109 1.12 5.49 7.19
C LEU A 109 0.93 6.73 8.09
N ARG A 110 1.97 7.04 8.84
CA ARG A 110 2.22 8.39 9.35
C ARG A 110 3.16 9.08 8.38
N VAL A 111 2.75 10.23 7.86
CA VAL A 111 3.57 11.02 6.93
C VAL A 111 4.04 12.28 7.63
N SER A 112 5.34 12.50 7.67
CA SER A 112 5.93 13.78 8.08
C SER A 112 6.50 14.51 6.88
N VAL A 113 6.20 15.80 6.77
CA VAL A 113 6.77 16.66 5.75
C VAL A 113 8.03 17.30 6.30
N ASN A 114 9.16 16.95 5.71
CA ASN A 114 10.46 17.40 6.21
C ASN A 114 10.72 18.88 5.86
N LYS A 115 11.91 19.38 6.23
CA LYS A 115 12.31 20.78 6.02
C LYS A 115 12.32 21.20 4.54
N GLU A 116 12.53 20.24 3.64
CA GLU A 116 12.52 20.46 2.19
C GLU A 116 11.11 20.33 1.58
N GLY A 117 10.08 20.09 2.40
CA GLY A 117 8.72 19.83 1.93
C GLY A 117 8.51 18.40 1.42
N ALA A 118 9.47 17.50 1.65
CA ALA A 118 9.43 16.12 1.17
C ALA A 118 8.65 15.21 2.14
N PRO A 119 7.78 14.33 1.62
CA PRO A 119 7.04 13.40 2.46
C PRO A 119 7.92 12.22 2.87
N GLU A 120 7.98 11.98 4.18
CA GLU A 120 8.62 10.82 4.81
C GLU A 120 7.53 9.97 5.45
N THR A 121 7.48 8.69 5.10
CA THR A 121 6.39 7.80 5.55
C THR A 121 6.93 6.74 6.50
N ALA A 122 6.32 6.61 7.67
CA ALA A 122 6.49 5.48 8.56
C ALA A 122 5.22 4.62 8.52
N THR A 123 5.39 3.31 8.29
CA THR A 123 4.27 2.36 8.36
C THR A 123 4.00 2.01 9.81
N GLU A 124 2.78 2.27 10.28
CA GLU A 124 2.37 2.01 11.66
C GLU A 124 1.67 0.65 11.81
N LEU A 125 0.88 0.27 10.81
CA LEU A 125 0.08 -0.95 10.82
C LEU A 125 -0.16 -1.41 9.39
N VAL A 126 -0.15 -2.73 9.19
CA VAL A 126 -0.59 -3.35 7.93
C VAL A 126 -1.69 -4.35 8.25
N THR A 127 -2.82 -4.25 7.56
CA THR A 127 -3.92 -5.23 7.64
C THR A 127 -4.26 -5.76 6.25
N ALA A 128 -4.82 -6.97 6.20
CA ALA A 128 -5.33 -7.60 4.98
C ALA A 128 -6.83 -7.85 5.12
N GLN A 129 -7.57 -7.64 4.04
CA GLN A 129 -9.02 -7.83 3.98
C GLN A 129 -9.40 -8.57 2.69
N PRO A 130 -10.13 -9.68 2.75
CA PRO A 130 -10.59 -10.37 1.55
C PRO A 130 -11.61 -9.51 0.81
N VAL A 131 -11.55 -9.52 -0.53
CA VAL A 131 -12.56 -8.86 -1.38
C VAL A 131 -13.70 -9.85 -1.61
N GLY A 132 -14.86 -9.65 -0.96
CA GLY A 132 -16.05 -10.45 -1.26
C GLY A 132 -16.97 -10.88 -0.12
N PHE A 133 -16.75 -10.49 1.14
CA PHE A 133 -17.70 -10.84 2.21
C PHE A 133 -18.81 -9.81 2.38
N SER A 134 -19.77 -9.84 1.46
CA SER A 134 -21.16 -9.51 1.76
C SER A 134 -21.95 -10.80 1.59
N VAL A 135 -22.07 -11.61 2.64
CA VAL A 135 -23.12 -12.63 2.67
C VAL A 135 -24.39 -11.90 3.10
N PRO A 136 -25.41 -11.70 2.23
CA PRO A 136 -26.72 -11.37 2.75
C PRO A 136 -27.25 -12.64 3.41
N MET A 137 -27.14 -12.73 4.74
CA MET A 137 -27.99 -13.63 5.50
C MET A 137 -29.43 -13.13 5.40
N LYS A 138 -30.20 -13.68 4.47
CA LYS A 138 -31.67 -13.83 4.54
C LYS A 138 -31.93 -15.20 3.94
N GLY A 139 -32.33 -16.21 4.68
CA GLY A 139 -33.44 -16.22 5.62
C GLY A 139 -34.46 -17.19 5.01
N LYS A 140 -34.62 -18.34 5.65
CA LYS A 140 -35.50 -19.45 5.26
C LYS A 140 -36.87 -18.94 4.78
N SER A 141 -37.37 -19.52 3.69
CA SER A 141 -38.75 -20.02 3.64
C SER A 141 -38.90 -21.07 2.55
#